data_AF-A0A2S2NR24-F1
#
_entry.id   AF-A0A2S2NR24-F1
#
_cell.length_a   1.000
_cell.length_b   1.000
_cell.length_c   1.000
_cell.angle_alpha   90.00
_cell.angle_beta   90.00
_cell.angle_gamma   90.00
#
_symmetry.space_group_name_H-M   'P 1'
#
loop_
_entity.id
_entity.type
_entity.pdbx_description
1 polymer ?
#
loop_
_entity_poly.entity_id
_entity_poly.type
_entity_poly.pdbx_seq_one_letter_code
_entity_poly.pdbx_strand_id
1 'polypeptide(L)'
;FATIKFQIRRYAEFRDAFIDEFWSREIQIQTWSSCLNTSQVPDNITYREHFSQWYAKLRHLQVPQISEEEIVINIANHYPGYIRAILISLPNKSIIAAMKVLSTEEHRKEKTKTPSVEYNINNQRT
;
A
#
# COMPACT_ATOMS: atom_id res chain seq x y z
N PHE A 1 26.83 5.73 10.79
CA PHE A 1 26.15 4.74 11.66
C PHE A 1 26.83 4.78 13.03
N ALA A 2 26.21 5.45 14.00
CA ALA A 2 26.71 5.45 15.37
C ALA A 2 26.30 4.12 16.02
N THR A 3 27.29 3.30 16.35
CA THR A 3 27.11 2.08 17.13
C THR A 3 26.49 2.45 18.48
N ILE A 4 25.21 2.10 18.69
CA ILE A 4 24.60 2.11 20.02
C ILE A 4 25.48 1.21 20.90
N LYS A 5 26.36 1.81 21.70
CA LYS A 5 27.15 1.09 22.70
C LYS A 5 26.19 0.71 23.82
N PHE A 6 25.59 -0.48 23.70
CA PHE A 6 24.61 -1.00 24.63
C PHE A 6 25.22 -1.20 26.03
N GLN A 7 25.11 -0.19 26.88
CA GLN A 7 25.02 -0.38 28.34
C GLN A 7 23.56 -0.60 28.79
N ILE A 8 22.69 -1.04 27.87
CA ILE A 8 21.30 -1.30 28.15
C ILE A 8 21.17 -2.66 28.82
N ARG A 9 20.71 -2.67 30.08
CA ARG A 9 20.59 -3.89 30.88
C ARG A 9 19.16 -4.39 31.03
N ARG A 10 18.19 -3.57 30.64
CA ARG A 10 16.76 -3.89 30.74
C ARG A 10 16.11 -3.89 29.37
N TYR A 11 15.22 -4.86 29.15
CA TYR A 11 14.50 -4.98 27.89
C TYR A 11 13.69 -3.73 27.54
N ALA A 12 13.04 -3.09 28.52
CA ALA A 12 12.25 -1.88 28.27
C ALA A 12 13.11 -0.73 27.71
N GLU A 13 14.29 -0.50 28.28
CA GLU A 13 15.25 0.51 27.81
C GLU A 13 15.74 0.18 26.39
N PHE A 14 15.94 -1.11 26.08
CA PHE A 14 16.32 -1.54 24.73
C PHE A 14 15.21 -1.26 23.73
N ARG A 15 13.98 -1.68 24.07
CA ARG A 15 12.80 -1.47 23.24
C ARG A 15 12.61 0.01 22.94
N ASP A 16 12.70 0.86 23.97
CA ASP A 16 12.45 2.28 23.81
C ASP A 16 13.55 2.94 22.98
N ALA A 17 14.83 2.63 23.23
CA ALA A 17 15.94 3.11 22.40
C ALA A 17 15.88 2.59 20.96
N PHE A 18 15.45 1.35 20.76
CA PHE A 18 15.27 0.76 19.44
C PHE A 18 14.12 1.44 18.66
N ILE A 19 12.99 1.69 19.33
CA ILE A 19 11.87 2.43 18.73
C ILE A 19 12.31 3.86 18.40
N ASP A 20 13.04 4.53 19.29
CA ASP A 20 13.52 5.89 19.07
C ASP A 20 14.48 5.97 17.87
N GLU A 21 15.40 5.01 17.72
CA GLU A 21 16.34 5.01 16.59
C GLU A 21 15.66 4.66 15.25
N PHE A 22 14.76 3.68 15.23
CA PHE A 22 14.25 3.08 13.98
C PHE A 22 12.79 3.40 13.64
N TRP A 23 12.01 3.92 14.60
CA TRP A 23 10.60 4.26 14.44
C TRP A 23 10.22 5.51 15.26
N SER A 24 11.15 6.48 15.29
CA SER A 24 11.01 7.78 15.96
C SER A 24 9.75 8.53 15.50
N ARG A 25 9.34 9.55 16.26
CA ARG A 25 8.23 10.43 15.87
C ARG A 25 8.48 11.09 14.51
N GLU A 26 9.71 11.50 14.23
CA GLU A 26 10.12 12.13 12.97
C GLU A 26 9.98 11.12 11.82
N ILE A 27 10.42 9.88 12.01
CA ILE A 27 10.27 8.80 11.01
C ILE A 27 8.77 8.54 10.73
N GLN A 28 7.94 8.54 11.77
CA GLN A 28 6.49 8.37 11.64
C GLN A 28 5.85 9.53 10.86
N ILE A 29 6.19 10.78 11.17
CA ILE A 29 5.70 11.98 10.47
C ILE A 29 6.15 11.96 9.00
N GLN A 30 7.40 11.60 8.72
CA GLN A 30 7.92 11.47 7.36
C GLN A 30 7.21 10.36 6.58
N THR A 31 6.96 9.21 7.23
CA THR A 31 6.21 8.10 6.64
C THR A 31 4.79 8.53 6.28
N TRP A 32 4.11 9.22 7.21
CA TRP A 32 2.78 9.78 6.99
C TRP A 32 2.76 10.78 5.82
N SER A 33 3.70 11.72 5.84
CA SER A 33 3.84 12.74 4.79
C SER A 33 4.10 12.11 3.43
N SER A 34 4.92 11.05 3.38
CA SER A 34 5.21 10.30 2.16
C SER A 34 3.96 9.60 1.62
N CYS A 35 3.10 9.07 2.50
CA CYS A 35 1.82 8.52 2.08
C CYS A 35 0.96 9.61 1.42
N LEU A 36 0.76 10.75 2.08
CA LEU A 36 -0.08 11.82 1.56
C LEU A 36 0.41 12.40 0.23
N ASN A 37 1.72 12.41 0.00
CA ASN A 37 2.33 12.90 -1.24
C ASN A 37 2.38 11.85 -2.36
N THR A 38 2.00 10.61 -2.08
CA THR A 38 1.97 9.56 -3.12
C THR A 38 0.73 9.75 -3.99
N SER A 39 0.94 10.04 -5.27
CA SER A 39 -0.14 10.34 -6.22
C SER A 39 -0.56 9.15 -7.09
N GLN A 40 0.29 8.14 -7.23
CA GLN A 40 0.08 7.00 -8.12
C GLN A 40 0.75 5.72 -7.61
N VAL A 41 0.21 4.57 -8.01
CA VAL A 41 0.85 3.27 -7.81
C VAL A 41 2.00 3.10 -8.82
N PRO A 42 3.21 2.69 -8.40
CA PRO A 42 4.30 2.36 -9.31
C PRO A 42 3.92 1.23 -10.27
N ASP A 43 4.37 1.31 -11.52
CA ASP A 43 4.03 0.32 -12.57
C ASP A 43 4.62 -1.08 -12.33
N ASN A 44 5.66 -1.18 -11.51
CA ASN A 44 6.39 -2.42 -11.23
C ASN A 44 5.85 -3.22 -10.05
N ILE A 45 4.74 -2.79 -9.42
CA ILE A 45 4.11 -3.50 -8.31
C ILE A 45 2.60 -3.64 -8.53
N THR A 46 2.01 -4.66 -7.94
CA THR A 46 0.56 -4.85 -8.04
C THR A 46 -0.19 -3.87 -7.13
N TYR A 47 -1.44 -3.58 -7.46
CA TYR A 47 -2.33 -2.79 -6.62
C TYR A 47 -2.45 -3.35 -5.21
N ARG A 48 -2.62 -4.67 -5.08
CA ARG A 48 -2.71 -5.32 -3.77
C ARG A 48 -1.41 -5.16 -2.96
N GLU A 49 -0.27 -5.32 -3.61
CA GLU A 49 1.04 -5.19 -2.97
C GLU A 49 1.28 -3.78 -2.47
N HIS A 50 1.08 -2.76 -3.31
CA HIS A 50 1.18 -1.35 -2.93
C HIS A 50 0.32 -1.03 -1.70
N PHE A 51 -0.93 -1.49 -1.70
CA PHE A 51 -1.84 -1.32 -0.56
C PHE A 51 -1.27 -1.93 0.71
N SER A 52 -0.79 -3.19 0.62
CA SER A 52 -0.28 -3.92 1.78
C SER A 52 0.98 -3.27 2.37
N GLN A 53 1.88 -2.76 1.53
CA GLN A 53 3.10 -2.08 1.95
C GLN A 53 2.77 -0.78 2.72
N TRP A 54 1.82 0.02 2.22
CA TRP A 54 1.39 1.23 2.92
C TRP A 54 0.62 0.91 4.20
N TYR A 55 -0.31 -0.04 4.16
CA TYR A 55 -1.05 -0.46 5.35
C TYR A 55 -0.11 -0.91 6.47
N ALA A 56 0.92 -1.71 6.16
CA ALA A 56 1.89 -2.18 7.14
C ALA A 56 2.65 -1.03 7.83
N LYS A 57 2.92 0.07 7.11
CA LYS A 57 3.56 1.26 7.67
C LYS A 57 2.58 2.08 8.52
N LEU A 58 1.38 2.30 8.00
CA LEU A 58 0.39 3.21 8.57
C LEU A 58 -0.27 2.66 9.85
N ARG A 59 -0.53 1.36 9.93
CA ARG A 59 -1.16 0.72 11.11
C ARG A 59 -0.35 0.84 12.41
N HIS A 60 0.93 1.19 12.31
CA HIS A 60 1.86 1.31 13.43
C HIS A 60 2.22 2.77 13.74
N LEU A 61 1.57 3.72 13.08
CA LEU A 61 1.70 5.13 13.42
C LEU A 61 1.06 5.39 14.78
N GLN A 62 1.81 6.06 15.63
CA GLN A 62 1.36 6.61 16.90
C GLN A 62 1.10 8.12 16.76
N VAL A 63 1.70 8.76 15.74
CA VAL A 63 1.55 10.18 15.44
C VAL A 63 1.56 10.38 13.91
N PRO A 64 0.41 10.69 13.27
CA PRO A 64 -0.93 10.70 13.85
C PRO A 64 -1.41 9.28 14.19
N GLN A 65 -2.28 9.16 15.19
CA GLN A 65 -3.11 7.96 15.33
C GLN A 65 -4.22 8.03 14.29
N ILE A 66 -4.37 6.98 13.49
CA ILE A 66 -5.32 6.94 12.37
C ILE A 66 -6.12 5.64 12.42
N SER A 67 -7.40 5.74 12.10
CA SER A 67 -8.31 4.61 12.06
C SER A 67 -8.07 3.73 10.82
N GLU A 68 -8.63 2.53 10.82
CA GLU A 68 -8.58 1.64 9.66
C GLU A 68 -9.23 2.30 8.42
N GLU A 69 -10.37 2.96 8.61
CA GLU A 69 -11.08 3.67 7.57
C GLU A 69 -10.24 4.81 6.99
N GLU A 70 -9.57 5.58 7.85
CA GLU A 70 -8.69 6.66 7.42
C GLU A 70 -7.51 6.11 6.63
N ILE A 71 -6.91 4.99 7.06
CA ILE A 71 -5.84 4.33 6.30
C ILE A 71 -6.31 3.99 4.88
N VAL A 72 -7.49 3.39 4.73
CA VAL A 72 -8.01 3.05 3.40
C VAL A 72 -8.28 4.28 2.55
N ILE A 73 -8.87 5.34 3.12
CA ILE A 73 -9.13 6.60 2.40
C ILE A 73 -7.83 7.20 1.88
N ASN A 74 -6.81 7.29 2.75
CA ASN A 74 -5.55 7.93 2.39
C ASN A 74 -4.80 7.12 1.33
N ILE A 75 -4.73 5.80 1.49
CA ILE A 75 -4.12 4.92 0.48
C ILE A 75 -4.92 4.94 -0.84
N ALA A 76 -6.25 5.06 -0.81
CA ALA A 76 -7.08 5.10 -2.01
C ALA A 76 -6.72 6.26 -2.95
N ASN A 77 -6.17 7.36 -2.43
CA ASN A 77 -5.70 8.49 -3.23
C ASN A 77 -4.54 8.11 -4.17
N HIS A 78 -3.83 7.02 -3.90
CA HIS A 78 -2.73 6.55 -4.76
C HIS A 78 -3.25 5.86 -6.04
N TYR A 79 -4.55 5.55 -6.13
CA TYR A 79 -5.11 4.75 -7.21
C TYR A 79 -5.80 5.61 -8.28
N PRO A 80 -5.95 5.08 -9.51
CA PRO A 80 -6.78 5.68 -10.55
C PRO A 80 -8.19 5.98 -10.06
N GLY A 81 -8.81 7.03 -10.60
CA GLY A 81 -10.08 7.58 -10.11
C GLY A 81 -11.20 6.55 -9.92
N TYR A 82 -11.32 5.57 -10.83
CA TYR A 82 -12.34 4.54 -10.71
C TYR A 82 -12.08 3.58 -9.54
N ILE A 83 -10.83 3.14 -9.33
CA ILE A 83 -10.47 2.27 -8.19
C ILE A 83 -10.61 3.05 -6.88
N ARG A 84 -10.15 4.30 -6.87
CA ARG A 84 -10.30 5.20 -5.73
C ARG A 84 -11.76 5.32 -5.32
N ALA A 85 -12.67 5.53 -6.27
CA ALA A 85 -14.09 5.58 -6.01
C ALA A 85 -14.61 4.27 -5.37
N ILE A 86 -14.23 3.11 -5.91
CA ILE A 86 -14.62 1.81 -5.34
C ILE A 86 -14.15 1.69 -3.88
N LEU A 87 -12.87 2.01 -3.61
CA LEU A 87 -12.29 1.91 -2.27
C LEU A 87 -12.98 2.86 -1.27
N ILE A 88 -13.25 4.10 -1.66
CA ILE A 88 -13.93 5.09 -0.82
C ILE A 88 -15.38 4.67 -0.53
N SER A 89 -16.04 4.00 -1.48
CA SER A 89 -17.41 3.51 -1.35
C SER A 89 -17.53 2.18 -0.60
N LEU A 90 -16.43 1.56 -0.17
CA LEU A 90 -16.49 0.31 0.59
C LEU A 90 -17.24 0.50 1.93
N PRO A 91 -18.20 -0.39 2.27
CA PRO A 91 -18.81 -0.41 3.59
C PRO A 91 -17.75 -0.59 4.66
N ASN A 92 -17.73 0.30 5.65
CA ASN A 92 -16.77 0.34 6.76
C ASN A 92 -15.29 0.39 6.34
N LYS A 93 -14.99 0.56 5.04
CA LYS A 93 -13.64 0.70 4.48
C LYS A 93 -12.61 -0.25 5.10
N SER A 94 -12.98 -1.52 5.29
CA SER A 94 -12.07 -2.49 5.91
C SER A 94 -10.88 -2.84 5.01
N ILE A 95 -9.73 -3.13 5.62
CA ILE A 95 -8.51 -3.55 4.93
C ILE A 95 -8.75 -4.79 4.07
N ILE A 96 -9.47 -5.77 4.61
CA ILE A 96 -9.73 -7.04 3.93
C ILE A 96 -10.62 -6.82 2.70
N ALA A 97 -11.65 -5.97 2.79
CA ALA A 97 -12.48 -5.65 1.64
C ALA A 97 -11.69 -4.90 0.56
N ALA A 98 -10.86 -3.93 0.96
CA ALA A 98 -9.99 -3.20 0.05
C ALA A 98 -9.01 -4.14 -0.70
N MET A 99 -8.31 -5.02 0.03
CA MET A 99 -7.40 -5.99 -0.57
C MET A 99 -8.09 -6.94 -1.56
N LYS A 100 -9.33 -7.37 -1.27
CA LYS A 100 -10.11 -8.22 -2.19
C LYS A 100 -10.43 -7.48 -3.48
N VAL A 101 -10.93 -6.25 -3.40
CA VAL A 101 -11.22 -5.42 -4.57
C VAL A 101 -9.97 -5.22 -5.42
N LEU A 102 -8.86 -4.82 -4.80
CA LEU A 102 -7.61 -4.56 -5.52
C LEU A 102 -7.05 -5.81 -6.21
N SER A 103 -7.20 -6.97 -5.57
CA SER A 103 -6.84 -8.25 -6.20
C SER A 103 -7.68 -8.48 -7.45
N THR A 104 -9.01 -8.35 -7.37
CA THR A 104 -9.91 -8.53 -8.51
C THR A 104 -9.61 -7.55 -9.65
N GLU A 105 -9.34 -6.29 -9.32
CA GLU A 105 -9.05 -5.26 -10.31
C GLU A 105 -7.71 -5.46 -11.03
N GLU A 106 -6.68 -5.98 -10.35
CA GLU A 106 -5.42 -6.34 -11.00
C GLU A 106 -5.63 -7.48 -12.02
N HIS A 107 -6.35 -8.54 -11.65
CA HIS A 107 -6.66 -9.63 -12.58
C HIS A 107 -7.46 -9.15 -13.79
N ARG A 108 -8.35 -8.15 -13.61
CA ARG A 108 -9.11 -7.55 -14.71
C ARG A 108 -8.20 -6.73 -15.64
N LYS A 109 -7.27 -5.97 -15.09
CA LYS A 109 -6.26 -5.19 -15.83
C LYS A 109 -5.34 -6.09 -16.65
N GLU A 110 -4.90 -7.22 -16.10
CA GLU A 110 -4.07 -8.21 -16.81
C GLU A 110 -4.80 -8.82 -18.00
N LYS A 111 -6.07 -9.21 -17.85
CA LYS A 111 -6.89 -9.76 -18.95
C LYS A 111 -7.06 -8.78 -20.12
N THR A 112 -7.15 -7.48 -19.84
CA THR A 112 -7.29 -6.45 -20.88
C THR A 112 -5.96 -6.14 -21.58
N LYS A 113 -4.81 -6.40 -20.94
CA LYS A 113 -3.48 -6.15 -21.52
C LYS A 113 -3.02 -7.24 -22.48
N THR A 114 -3.59 -8.44 -22.42
CA THR A 114 -3.30 -9.52 -23.37
C THR A 114 -4.05 -9.24 -24.68
N PRO A 115 -3.40 -8.89 -25.80
CA PRO A 115 -4.08 -8.76 -27.07
C PRO A 115 -4.54 -10.15 -27.50
N SER A 116 -5.79 -10.28 -27.92
CA SER A 116 -6.26 -11.39 -28.74
C SER A 116 -5.46 -11.40 -30.03
N VAL A 117 -4.35 -12.14 -30.07
CA VAL A 117 -3.74 -12.59 -31.32
C VAL A 117 -4.64 -13.70 -31.86
N GLU A 118 -5.80 -13.30 -32.39
CA GLU A 118 -6.58 -14.18 -33.24
C GLU A 118 -5.80 -14.37 -34.54
N TYR A 119 -5.24 -15.57 -34.66
CA TYR A 119 -4.67 -16.12 -35.87
C TYR A 119 -5.63 -15.94 -37.04
N ASN A 120 -5.30 -15.04 -37.97
CA ASN A 120 -5.91 -14.99 -39.30
C ASN A 120 -5.38 -16.17 -40.12
N ILE A 121 -6.05 -17.31 -40.05
CA ILE A 121 -5.81 -18.45 -40.94
C ILE A 121 -7.09 -18.72 -41.74
N ASN A 122 -6.94 -18.65 -43.07
CA ASN A 122 -7.79 -19.15 -44.16
C ASN A 122 -8.73 -18.14 -44.86
N ASN A 123 -8.31 -17.72 -46.06
CA ASN A 123 -8.96 -18.21 -47.29
C ASN A 123 -8.07 -17.98 -48.53
N GLN A 124 -7.27 -19.00 -48.88
CA GLN A 124 -6.87 -19.27 -50.26
C GLN A 124 -7.42 -20.64 -50.64
N ARG A 125 -8.65 -20.65 -51.16
CA ARG A 125 -9.17 -21.70 -52.05
C ARG A 125 -10.23 -21.07 -52.96
N THR A 126 -9.83 -20.56 -54.11
CA THR A 126 -10.39 -20.97 -55.41
C THR A 126 -9.45 -20.51 -56.52
#